data_AF-A0A9W4XK03-F1
#
_entry.id   AF-A0A9W4XK03-F1
#
_cell.length_a   1.000
_cell.length_b   1.000
_cell.length_c   1.000
_cell.angle_alpha   90.00
_cell.angle_beta   90.00
_cell.angle_gamma   90.00
#
_symmetry.space_group_name_H-M   'P 1'
#
loop_
_entity.id
_entity.type
_entity.pdbx_description
1 polymer ?
#
loop_
_entity_poly.entity_id
_entity_poly.type
_entity_poly.pdbx_seq_one_letter_code
_entity_poly.pdbx_strand_id
1 'polypeptide(L)'
;MQFTIATILSLAAFAAAFPQPQNAGRPVANGACCVANTSLKQDVCNVNGSTGRCVPSGSANCGGQLTCVADAQLTCDNSKQERGRTFCRKTGENIA
;
A
#
# COMPACT_ATOMS: atom_id res chain seq x y z
N MET A 1 -46.42 -39.92 16.91
CA MET A 1 -45.60 -39.06 16.02
C MET A 1 -44.81 -38.12 16.92
N GLN A 2 -43.50 -38.29 17.04
CA GLN A 2 -42.64 -37.40 17.83
C GLN A 2 -41.68 -36.74 16.83
N PHE A 3 -41.90 -35.44 16.59
CA PHE A 3 -41.01 -34.63 15.74
C PHE A 3 -40.06 -33.87 16.66
N THR A 4 -38.87 -34.42 16.84
CA THR A 4 -37.77 -33.78 17.57
C THR A 4 -37.13 -32.75 16.65
N ILE A 5 -37.48 -31.47 16.82
CA ILE A 5 -36.90 -30.36 16.06
C ILE A 5 -35.65 -29.89 16.80
N ALA A 6 -34.46 -30.25 16.29
CA ALA A 6 -33.19 -29.68 16.73
C ALA A 6 -32.89 -28.44 15.88
N THR A 7 -33.16 -27.26 16.41
CA THR A 7 -32.79 -25.97 15.80
C THR A 7 -31.31 -25.70 16.01
N ILE A 8 -30.52 -25.88 14.96
CA ILE A 8 -29.09 -25.54 14.94
C ILE A 8 -28.99 -24.06 14.56
N LEU A 9 -28.86 -23.16 15.54
CA LEU A 9 -28.52 -21.76 15.30
C LEU A 9 -27.03 -21.62 15.00
N SER A 10 -26.69 -21.64 13.71
CA SER A 10 -25.34 -21.31 13.24
C SER A 10 -25.16 -19.78 13.24
N LEU A 11 -24.57 -19.22 14.30
CA LEU A 11 -24.15 -17.82 14.34
C LEU A 11 -22.94 -17.63 13.41
N ALA A 12 -23.17 -17.10 12.21
CA ALA A 12 -22.11 -16.59 11.35
C ALA A 12 -21.63 -15.23 11.87
N ALA A 13 -20.39 -15.17 12.38
CA ALA A 13 -19.75 -13.91 12.73
C ALA A 13 -19.20 -13.24 11.46
N PHE A 14 -19.84 -12.17 11.01
CA PHE A 14 -19.31 -11.30 9.96
C PHE A 14 -18.28 -10.35 10.56
N ALA A 15 -16.99 -10.62 10.36
CA ALA A 15 -15.94 -9.65 10.66
C ALA A 15 -16.03 -8.51 9.64
N ALA A 16 -16.51 -7.34 10.07
CA ALA A 16 -16.49 -6.13 9.25
C ALA A 16 -15.04 -5.65 9.11
N ALA A 17 -14.45 -5.81 7.92
CA ALA A 17 -13.19 -5.16 7.58
C ALA A 17 -13.44 -3.66 7.35
N PHE A 18 -13.11 -2.83 8.34
CA PHE A 18 -13.18 -1.38 8.19
C PHE A 18 -12.10 -0.91 7.20
N PRO A 19 -12.43 -0.02 6.25
CA PRO A 19 -11.43 0.56 5.36
C PRO A 19 -10.42 1.35 6.20
N GLN A 20 -9.14 0.99 6.09
CA GLN A 20 -8.08 1.78 6.72
C GLN A 20 -7.82 3.04 5.89
N PRO A 21 -7.60 4.20 6.54
CA PRO A 21 -7.27 5.43 5.82
C PRO A 21 -5.98 5.24 5.02
N GLN A 22 -6.01 5.70 3.77
CA GLN A 22 -4.86 5.66 2.89
C GLN A 22 -3.67 6.38 3.56
N ASN A 23 -2.49 5.78 3.44
CA ASN A 23 -1.23 6.24 4.03
C ASN A 23 -1.31 6.51 5.54
N ALA A 24 -2.16 5.76 6.26
CA ALA A 24 -2.44 5.98 7.68
C ALA A 24 -2.86 7.44 7.98
N GLY A 25 -3.61 8.05 7.07
CA GLY A 25 -4.10 9.44 7.16
C GLY A 25 -3.14 10.49 6.61
N ARG A 26 -1.94 10.11 6.12
CA ARG A 26 -1.04 11.05 5.44
C ARG A 26 -1.57 11.42 4.04
N PRO A 27 -1.19 12.60 3.50
CA PRO A 27 -1.53 12.97 2.14
C PRO A 27 -1.05 11.94 1.10
N VAL A 28 -1.83 11.77 0.04
CA VAL A 28 -1.43 11.02 -1.16
C VAL A 28 -0.69 11.99 -2.08
N ALA A 29 0.64 11.81 -2.20
CA ALA A 29 1.46 12.68 -3.04
C ALA A 29 1.09 12.57 -4.53
N ASN A 30 1.20 13.67 -5.27
CA ASN A 30 1.08 13.69 -6.73
C ASN A 30 2.43 14.12 -7.34
N GLY A 31 3.12 13.21 -8.02
CA GLY A 31 4.44 13.43 -8.61
C GLY A 31 5.61 12.98 -7.74
N ALA A 32 6.08 13.79 -6.79
CA ALA A 32 7.26 13.48 -5.98
C ALA A 32 6.89 13.11 -4.54
N CYS A 33 7.59 12.11 -3.96
CA CYS A 33 7.40 11.68 -2.57
C CYS A 33 8.47 12.20 -1.61
N CYS A 34 9.36 13.09 -2.05
CA CYS A 34 10.49 13.60 -1.27
C CYS A 34 10.16 14.88 -0.48
N VAL A 35 8.87 15.21 -0.32
CA VAL A 35 8.47 16.29 0.58
C VAL A 35 8.73 15.82 2.02
N ALA A 36 9.60 16.54 2.71
CA ALA A 36 10.02 16.20 4.08
C ALA A 36 8.80 15.94 4.98
N ASN A 37 8.86 14.86 5.75
CA ASN A 37 7.84 14.44 6.73
C ASN A 37 6.41 14.23 6.18
N THR A 38 6.24 14.15 4.86
CA THR A 38 4.91 14.03 4.23
C THR A 38 4.61 12.60 3.81
N SER A 39 5.58 11.92 3.20
CA SER A 39 5.42 10.55 2.70
C SER A 39 6.48 9.62 3.30
N LEU A 40 6.09 8.37 3.50
CA LEU A 40 6.95 7.28 3.95
C LEU A 40 7.21 6.28 2.81
N LYS A 41 8.22 5.42 2.99
CA LYS A 41 8.44 4.28 2.09
C LYS A 41 7.16 3.45 1.99
N GLN A 42 6.82 3.04 0.77
CA GLN A 42 5.59 2.33 0.40
C GLN A 42 4.30 3.15 0.49
N ASP A 43 4.36 4.47 0.69
CA ASP A 43 3.16 5.29 0.62
C ASP A 43 2.52 5.24 -0.78
N VAL A 44 1.19 5.26 -0.83
CA VAL A 44 0.47 5.33 -2.10
C VAL A 44 0.59 6.77 -2.58
N CYS A 45 0.89 6.92 -3.86
CA CYS A 45 1.01 8.19 -4.52
C CYS A 45 0.39 8.09 -5.92
N ASN A 46 0.19 9.24 -6.56
CA ASN A 46 -0.24 9.34 -7.94
C ASN A 46 0.88 9.97 -8.78
N VAL A 47 1.04 9.51 -10.01
CA VAL A 47 1.98 10.09 -10.98
C VAL A 47 1.38 9.99 -12.38
N ASN A 48 1.26 11.12 -13.08
CA ASN A 48 0.69 11.18 -14.44
C ASN A 48 -0.67 10.47 -14.59
N GLY A 49 -1.55 10.59 -13.58
CA GLY A 49 -2.87 9.94 -13.57
C GLY A 49 -2.87 8.45 -13.23
N SER A 50 -1.71 7.86 -12.92
CA SER A 50 -1.56 6.47 -12.49
C SER A 50 -1.29 6.38 -11.00
N THR A 51 -1.74 5.29 -10.37
CA THR A 51 -1.37 4.93 -8.99
C THR A 51 0.07 4.41 -8.95
N GLY A 52 0.76 4.68 -7.84
CA GLY A 52 2.12 4.24 -7.61
C GLY A 52 2.47 4.08 -6.13
N ARG A 53 3.77 3.93 -5.87
CA ARG A 53 4.35 3.89 -4.53
C ARG A 53 5.52 4.84 -4.37
N CYS A 54 5.61 5.43 -3.19
CA CYS A 54 6.76 6.17 -2.72
C CYS A 54 7.89 5.19 -2.39
N VAL A 55 8.85 5.05 -3.30
CA VAL A 55 10.02 4.17 -3.14
C VAL A 55 11.30 4.99 -3.33
N PRO A 56 12.43 4.59 -2.73
CA PRO A 56 13.72 5.18 -3.07
C PRO A 56 13.94 5.06 -4.58
N SER A 57 14.12 6.20 -5.26
CA SER A 57 14.53 6.18 -6.65
C SER A 57 15.26 7.45 -7.09
N GLY A 58 16.21 7.29 -8.01
CA GLY A 58 16.90 8.39 -8.69
C GLY A 58 16.04 9.10 -9.75
N SER A 59 14.87 8.55 -10.09
CA SER A 59 14.14 8.93 -11.31
C SER A 59 13.31 10.22 -11.27
N ALA A 60 13.06 10.85 -10.12
CA ALA A 60 12.21 12.06 -10.04
C ALA A 60 12.87 13.29 -9.38
N ASN A 61 14.16 13.53 -9.61
CA ASN A 61 14.88 14.70 -9.08
C ASN A 61 14.87 14.82 -7.55
N CYS A 62 14.49 13.76 -6.84
CA CYS A 62 14.53 13.67 -5.39
C CYS A 62 15.91 13.26 -4.84
N GLY A 63 16.97 13.32 -5.65
CA GLY A 63 18.35 13.00 -5.22
C GLY A 63 18.55 11.59 -4.65
N GLY A 64 17.78 10.60 -5.11
CA GLY A 64 17.79 9.23 -4.57
C GLY A 64 16.92 9.02 -3.32
N GLN A 65 16.18 10.04 -2.88
CA GLN A 65 15.16 9.92 -1.84
C GLN A 65 13.87 9.26 -2.37
N LEU A 66 12.78 9.40 -1.61
CA LEU A 66 11.47 8.89 -1.98
C LEU A 66 10.91 9.56 -3.23
N THR A 67 10.62 8.76 -4.24
CA THR A 67 10.03 9.16 -5.52
C THR A 67 8.72 8.40 -5.72
N CYS A 68 7.69 9.04 -6.30
CA CYS A 68 6.51 8.29 -6.73
C CYS A 68 6.84 7.55 -8.02
N VAL A 69 6.78 6.22 -7.95
CA VAL A 69 6.96 5.35 -9.11
C VAL A 69 5.64 4.65 -9.37
N ALA A 70 5.18 4.69 -10.62
CA ALA A 70 3.93 4.04 -11.01
C ALA A 70 3.99 2.53 -10.74
N ASP A 71 2.86 1.93 -10.34
CA ASP A 71 2.79 0.52 -9.96
C ASP A 71 3.30 -0.41 -11.09
N ALA A 72 3.09 -0.03 -12.36
CA ALA A 72 3.59 -0.76 -13.54
C ALA A 72 5.12 -0.83 -13.65
N GLN A 73 5.85 0.01 -12.92
CA GLN A 73 7.31 0.05 -12.89
C GLN A 73 7.89 -0.52 -11.59
N LEU A 74 7.07 -1.13 -10.75
CA LEU A 74 7.47 -1.68 -9.46
C LEU A 74 7.57 -3.20 -9.51
N THR A 75 8.57 -3.73 -8.81
CA THR A 75 8.63 -5.14 -8.40
C THR A 75 8.36 -5.20 -6.91
N CYS A 76 7.35 -5.98 -6.51
CA CYS A 76 6.90 -6.10 -5.14
C CYS A 76 7.12 -7.51 -4.59
N ASP A 77 7.58 -7.59 -3.34
CA ASP A 77 7.75 -8.82 -2.58
C ASP A 77 6.65 -8.90 -1.51
N ASN A 78 5.62 -9.71 -1.76
CA ASN A 78 4.50 -9.91 -0.85
C ASN A 78 4.88 -10.61 0.46
N SER A 79 6.06 -11.23 0.52
CA SER A 79 6.59 -11.86 1.75
C SER A 79 7.33 -10.86 2.64
N LYS A 80 7.56 -9.62 2.16
CA LYS A 80 8.23 -8.57 2.92
C LYS A 80 7.32 -7.36 3.09
N GLN A 81 7.38 -6.76 4.28
CA GLN A 81 6.71 -5.51 4.55
C GLN A 81 7.71 -4.43 4.94
N GLU A 82 7.44 -3.21 4.52
CA GLU A 82 8.17 -2.01 4.90
C GLU A 82 7.14 -0.95 5.31
N ARG A 83 7.29 -0.41 6.52
CA ARG A 83 6.34 0.57 7.09
C ARG A 83 4.87 0.10 7.07
N GLY A 84 4.65 -1.20 7.26
CA GLY A 84 3.32 -1.82 7.33
C GLY A 84 2.67 -2.11 5.97
N ARG A 85 3.45 -2.12 4.88
CA ARG A 85 2.97 -2.35 3.50
C ARG A 85 3.90 -3.26 2.74
N THR A 86 3.37 -3.93 1.72
CA THR A 86 4.16 -4.75 0.79
C THR A 86 5.40 -4.00 0.33
N PHE A 87 6.56 -4.64 0.46
CA PHE A 87 7.82 -4.10 0.01
C PHE A 87 7.85 -4.03 -1.51
N CYS A 88 7.88 -2.82 -2.06
CA CYS A 88 8.07 -2.58 -3.48
C CYS A 88 9.31 -1.73 -3.74
N ARG A 89 9.96 -1.97 -4.89
CA ARG A 89 11.08 -1.18 -5.41
C ARG A 89 10.91 -0.99 -6.91
N LYS A 90 11.53 0.04 -7.47
CA LYS A 90 11.52 0.27 -8.91
C LYS A 90 12.28 -0.85 -9.62
N THR A 91 11.65 -1.43 -10.63
CA THR A 91 12.23 -2.51 -11.43
C THR A 91 13.52 -2.05 -12.09
N GLY A 92 14.58 -2.83 -11.96
CA GLY A 92 15.89 -2.52 -12.53
C GLY A 92 16.73 -1.50 -11.76
N GLU A 93 16.26 -1.04 -10.59
CA GLU A 93 16.97 -0.06 -9.76
C GLU A 93 17.26 -0.65 -8.37
N ASN A 94 18.54 -0.66 -7.98
CA ASN A 94 19.00 -1.17 -6.69
C ASN A 94 19.45 -0.02 -5.78
N ILE A 95 18.48 0.80 -5.36
CA ILE A 95 18.69 1.91 -4.41
C ILE A 95 17.98 1.56 -3.11
N ALA A 96 18.72 1.58 -2.00
CA ALA A 96 18.28 1.16 -0.67
C ALA A 96 17.56 2.28 0.11
#